data_AF-A0A7W0J9V8-F1
#
_entry.id   AF-A0A7W0J9V8-F1
#
_cell.length_a   1.000
_cell.length_b   1.000
_cell.length_c   1.000
_cell.angle_alpha   90.00
_cell.angle_beta   90.00
_cell.angle_gamma   90.00
#
_symmetry.space_group_name_H-M   'P 1'
#
loop_
_entity.id
_entity.type
_entity.pdbx_description
1 polymer ?
#
loop_
_entity_poly.entity_id
_entity_poly.type
_entity_poly.pdbx_seq_one_letter_code
_entity_poly.pdbx_strand_id
1 'polypeptide(L)'
;MLGLVEVTNREGVDVHVVPDLLQFIALRARLENLDGVPIISLNDVPLRGFNSLLKRSIDAALSGLALLGMAAPFLIIAWLIRRSSKGPVFYTQERMGLDGKAFHVLKFRSMREGAEDETGPIWARDNDPRCTPIGRLLRRFDIDELPQFWNVVRGDMSIVGPRPERPYFVDQFKHRIPQYMLRHKVKAGITGWAQVNGWRGNTSLEKRIEYDLYYIENWSVGLDIKIMWLTVLRGLQKHAY
;
A
#
# COMPACT_ATOMS: atom_id res chain seq x y z
N MET A 1 -10.18 41.18 -9.67
CA MET A 1 -9.27 40.13 -10.17
C MET A 1 -9.46 39.91 -11.67
N LEU A 2 -10.67 39.54 -12.15
CA LEU A 2 -10.93 39.30 -13.59
C LEU A 2 -10.56 40.50 -14.50
N GLY A 3 -10.92 41.72 -14.12
CA GLY A 3 -10.54 42.91 -14.91
C GLY A 3 -9.03 43.20 -14.93
N LEU A 4 -8.28 42.75 -13.91
CA LEU A 4 -6.82 42.90 -13.88
C LEU A 4 -6.15 41.92 -14.85
N VAL A 5 -6.65 40.67 -14.87
CA VAL A 5 -6.21 39.60 -15.78
C VAL A 5 -6.50 39.97 -17.25
N GLU A 6 -7.65 40.60 -17.50
CA GLU A 6 -8.01 41.03 -18.86
C GLU A 6 -7.09 42.12 -19.40
N VAL A 7 -6.69 43.08 -18.55
CA VAL A 7 -5.75 44.15 -18.95
C VAL A 7 -4.34 43.59 -19.17
N THR A 8 -3.86 42.71 -18.31
CA THR A 8 -2.51 42.12 -18.43
C THR A 8 -2.37 41.19 -19.64
N ASN A 9 -3.43 40.48 -20.04
CA ASN A 9 -3.44 39.65 -21.25
C ASN A 9 -3.24 40.46 -22.53
N ARG A 10 -3.62 41.74 -22.54
CA ARG A 10 -3.44 42.63 -23.70
C ARG A 10 -1.99 43.08 -23.89
N GLU A 11 -1.20 43.06 -22.80
CA GLU A 11 0.18 43.53 -22.77
C GLU A 11 1.21 42.40 -22.80
N GLY A 12 0.76 41.13 -22.94
CA GLY A 12 1.66 39.97 -23.05
C GLY A 12 2.47 39.68 -21.78
N VAL A 13 1.97 40.08 -20.61
CA VAL A 13 2.66 39.92 -19.32
C VAL A 13 2.17 38.65 -18.62
N ASP A 14 3.11 37.82 -18.18
CA ASP A 14 2.81 36.63 -17.37
C ASP A 14 2.33 37.02 -15.97
N VAL A 15 1.13 36.56 -15.60
CA VAL A 15 0.52 36.84 -14.29
C VAL A 15 0.50 35.59 -13.44
N HIS A 16 1.19 35.65 -12.30
CA HIS A 16 1.16 34.61 -11.27
C HIS A 16 0.32 35.07 -10.07
N VAL A 17 -0.64 34.25 -9.65
CA VAL A 17 -1.49 34.50 -8.48
C VAL A 17 -1.16 33.50 -7.39
N VAL A 18 -0.93 33.98 -6.17
CA VAL A 18 -0.83 33.14 -4.97
C VAL A 18 -2.21 33.14 -4.30
N PRO A 19 -2.99 32.05 -4.41
CA PRO A 19 -4.30 31.98 -3.76
C PRO A 19 -4.13 31.90 -2.24
N ASP A 20 -5.14 32.40 -1.52
CA ASP A 20 -5.28 32.16 -0.09
C ASP A 20 -5.38 30.65 0.18
N LEU A 21 -4.88 30.18 1.32
CA LEU A 21 -4.79 28.76 1.68
C LEU A 21 -6.15 28.06 1.57
N LEU A 22 -7.23 28.75 1.98
CA LEU A 22 -8.60 28.27 1.84
C LEU A 22 -9.05 28.14 0.38
N GLN A 23 -8.66 29.08 -0.49
CA GLN A 23 -8.96 29.02 -1.93
C GLN A 23 -8.15 27.92 -2.63
N PHE A 24 -6.90 27.70 -2.22
CA PHE A 24 -6.08 26.61 -2.74
C PHE A 24 -6.64 25.23 -2.36
N ILE A 25 -7.11 25.09 -1.11
CA ILE A 25 -7.81 23.89 -0.65
C ILE A 25 -9.13 23.72 -1.42
N ALA A 26 -9.91 24.78 -1.62
CA ALA A 26 -11.14 24.73 -2.41
C ALA A 26 -10.91 24.40 -3.89
N LEU A 27 -9.81 24.87 -4.49
CA LEU A 27 -9.39 24.56 -5.86
C LEU A 27 -9.05 23.06 -6.06
N ARG A 28 -8.56 22.40 -5.00
CA ARG A 28 -8.29 20.95 -5.00
C ARG A 28 -9.47 20.12 -4.52
N ALA A 29 -10.41 20.71 -3.80
CA ALA A 29 -11.57 20.01 -3.28
C ALA A 29 -12.59 19.76 -4.39
N ARG A 30 -13.10 18.53 -4.45
CA ARG A 30 -14.15 18.18 -5.40
C ARG A 30 -15.50 18.64 -4.85
N LEU A 31 -16.26 19.33 -5.69
CA LEU A 31 -17.67 19.59 -5.46
C LEU A 31 -18.43 18.28 -5.71
N GLU A 32 -18.83 17.61 -4.63
CA GLU A 32 -19.80 16.53 -4.68
C GLU A 32 -21.19 17.12 -4.49
N ASN A 33 -22.21 16.54 -5.12
CA ASN A 33 -23.60 16.96 -4.92
C ASN A 33 -24.32 15.84 -4.17
N LEU A 34 -24.80 16.13 -2.96
CA LEU A 34 -25.53 15.19 -2.12
C LEU A 34 -26.96 15.69 -1.99
N ASP A 35 -27.89 15.06 -2.70
CA ASP A 35 -29.32 15.40 -2.74
C ASP A 35 -29.62 16.89 -3.01
N GLY A 36 -28.86 17.51 -3.92
CA GLY A 36 -29.02 18.93 -4.28
C GLY A 36 -28.20 19.88 -3.41
N VAL A 37 -27.51 19.38 -2.39
CA VAL A 37 -26.59 20.16 -1.56
C VAL A 37 -25.16 20.01 -2.09
N PRO A 38 -24.52 21.09 -2.54
CA PRO A 38 -23.10 21.05 -2.92
C PRO A 38 -22.24 20.86 -1.66
N ILE A 39 -21.51 19.75 -1.60
CA ILE A 39 -20.55 19.42 -0.56
C ILE A 39 -19.15 19.59 -1.12
N ILE A 40 -18.28 20.25 -0.35
CA ILE A 40 -16.86 20.37 -0.66
C ILE A 40 -16.11 19.26 0.08
N SER A 41 -15.74 18.20 -0.66
CA SER A 41 -14.98 17.08 -0.10
C SER A 41 -13.49 17.42 -0.08
N LEU A 42 -12.99 17.79 1.12
CA LEU A 42 -11.60 18.24 1.35
C LEU A 42 -10.54 17.13 1.20
N ASN A 43 -10.97 15.87 1.29
CA ASN A 43 -10.07 14.72 1.21
C ASN A 43 -10.70 13.63 0.33
N ASP A 44 -11.22 14.02 -0.83
CA ASP A 44 -11.69 13.06 -1.82
C ASP A 44 -10.52 12.25 -2.38
N VAL A 45 -10.76 10.99 -2.74
CA VAL A 45 -9.74 10.12 -3.31
C VAL A 45 -10.11 9.74 -4.75
N PRO A 46 -9.18 9.86 -5.72
CA PRO A 46 -9.43 9.53 -7.14
C PRO A 46 -9.89 8.08 -7.38
N LEU A 47 -9.74 7.22 -6.37
CA LEU A 47 -10.12 5.81 -6.36
C LEU A 47 -11.58 5.51 -6.01
N ARG A 48 -12.49 6.47 -6.19
CA ARG A 48 -13.94 6.28 -6.05
C ARG A 48 -14.64 6.03 -7.40
N GLY A 49 -15.83 5.45 -7.35
CA GLY A 49 -16.66 5.21 -8.53
C GLY A 49 -16.03 4.24 -9.54
N PHE A 50 -16.08 4.59 -10.83
CA PHE A 50 -15.59 3.75 -11.94
C PHE A 50 -14.11 3.39 -11.80
N ASN A 51 -13.28 4.30 -11.29
CA ASN A 51 -11.85 4.06 -11.06
C ASN A 51 -11.61 2.92 -10.07
N SER A 52 -12.45 2.81 -9.04
CA SER A 52 -12.40 1.73 -8.05
C SER A 52 -12.68 0.37 -8.71
N LEU A 53 -13.70 0.34 -9.59
CA LEU A 53 -14.07 -0.85 -10.33
C LEU A 53 -12.98 -1.27 -11.32
N LEU A 54 -12.44 -0.30 -12.08
CA LEU A 54 -11.35 -0.54 -13.02
C LEU A 54 -10.12 -1.11 -12.30
N LYS A 55 -9.69 -0.46 -11.21
CA LYS A 55 -8.59 -0.94 -10.38
C LYS A 55 -8.86 -2.36 -9.87
N ARG A 56 -10.05 -2.60 -9.33
CA ARG A 56 -10.44 -3.90 -8.79
C ARG A 56 -10.36 -5.01 -9.85
N SER A 57 -10.83 -4.76 -11.07
CA SER A 57 -10.80 -5.72 -12.17
C SER A 57 -9.37 -6.05 -12.59
N ILE A 58 -8.51 -5.03 -12.72
CA ILE A 58 -7.09 -5.22 -13.04
C ILE A 58 -6.40 -6.04 -11.94
N ASP A 59 -6.59 -5.64 -10.68
CA ASP A 59 -5.99 -6.32 -9.53
C ASP A 59 -6.43 -7.79 -9.43
N ALA A 60 -7.72 -8.07 -9.64
CA ALA A 60 -8.25 -9.44 -9.62
C ALA A 60 -7.69 -10.31 -10.75
N ALA A 61 -7.67 -9.78 -11.98
CA ALA A 61 -7.17 -10.51 -13.15
C ALA A 61 -5.68 -10.82 -13.03
N LEU A 62 -4.86 -9.82 -12.71
CA LEU A 62 -3.41 -10.00 -12.57
C LEU A 62 -3.07 -10.93 -11.40
N SER A 63 -3.77 -10.80 -10.27
CA SER A 63 -3.56 -11.68 -9.11
C SER A 63 -4.00 -13.12 -9.39
N GLY A 64 -5.10 -13.31 -10.13
CA GLY A 64 -5.55 -14.63 -10.57
C GLY A 64 -4.52 -15.30 -11.48
N LEU A 65 -3.98 -14.57 -12.46
CA LEU A 65 -2.92 -15.06 -13.34
C LEU A 65 -1.65 -15.41 -12.56
N ALA A 66 -1.25 -14.55 -11.60
CA ALA A 66 -0.11 -14.83 -10.74
C ALA A 66 -0.30 -16.11 -9.92
N LEU A 67 -1.46 -16.30 -9.28
CA LEU A 67 -1.75 -17.50 -8.50
C LEU A 67 -1.74 -18.77 -9.37
N LEU A 68 -2.29 -18.72 -10.58
CA LEU A 68 -2.26 -19.85 -11.52
C LEU A 68 -0.82 -20.20 -11.94
N GLY A 69 -0.02 -19.19 -12.32
CA GLY A 69 1.39 -19.40 -12.68
C GLY A 69 2.26 -19.89 -11.52
N MET A 70 1.85 -19.61 -10.29
CA MET A 70 2.59 -19.95 -9.07
C MET A 70 2.11 -21.23 -8.37
N ALA A 71 1.08 -21.90 -8.87
CA ALA A 71 0.50 -23.08 -8.25
C ALA A 71 1.54 -24.21 -8.02
N ALA A 72 2.35 -24.53 -9.03
CA ALA A 72 3.41 -25.55 -8.91
C ALA A 72 4.54 -25.14 -7.94
N PRO A 73 5.13 -23.92 -8.05
CA PRO A 73 6.08 -23.42 -7.05
C PRO A 73 5.56 -23.43 -5.61
N PHE A 74 4.28 -23.13 -5.40
CA PHE A 74 3.66 -23.11 -4.08
C PHE A 74 3.70 -24.48 -3.39
N LEU A 75 3.53 -25.58 -4.15
CA LEU A 75 3.64 -26.93 -3.59
C LEU A 75 5.06 -27.25 -3.12
N ILE A 76 6.07 -26.84 -3.89
CA ILE A 76 7.49 -27.02 -3.53
C ILE A 76 7.82 -26.20 -2.28
N ILE A 77 7.40 -24.93 -2.24
CA ILE A 77 7.61 -24.05 -1.08
C ILE A 77 6.91 -24.61 0.16
N ALA A 78 5.66 -25.07 0.01
CA ALA A 78 4.90 -25.69 1.09
C ALA A 78 5.61 -26.91 1.68
N TRP A 79 6.16 -27.77 0.81
CA TRP A 79 6.95 -28.93 1.21
C TRP A 79 8.22 -28.51 1.97
N LEU A 80 8.99 -27.54 1.45
CA LEU A 80 10.20 -27.03 2.11
C LEU A 80 9.91 -26.44 3.50
N ILE A 81 8.81 -25.68 3.64
CA ILE A 81 8.39 -25.09 4.92
C ILE A 81 8.07 -26.18 5.95
N ARG A 82 7.35 -27.23 5.56
CA ARG A 82 7.03 -28.36 6.46
C ARG A 82 8.25 -29.18 6.84
N ARG A 83 9.22 -29.33 5.94
CA ARG A 83 10.49 -30.02 6.23
C ARG A 83 11.39 -29.19 7.15
N SER A 84 11.31 -27.86 7.08
CA SER A 84 12.15 -26.97 7.89
C SER A 84 11.68 -26.81 9.35
N SER A 85 10.38 -26.94 9.63
CA SER A 85 9.82 -26.79 10.99
C SER A 85 8.41 -27.38 11.09
N LYS A 86 8.02 -27.88 12.27
CA LYS A 86 6.67 -28.39 12.54
C LYS A 86 5.61 -27.28 12.44
N GLY A 87 4.37 -27.63 12.09
CA GLY A 87 3.19 -26.74 12.05
C GLY A 87 2.69 -26.37 10.62
N PRO A 88 1.77 -25.39 10.49
CA PRO A 88 1.10 -25.05 9.24
C PRO A 88 2.00 -24.35 8.21
N VAL A 89 1.71 -24.53 6.92
CA VAL A 89 2.44 -23.90 5.81
C VAL A 89 2.17 -22.40 5.75
N PHE A 90 0.91 -22.02 5.95
CA PHE A 90 0.47 -20.64 5.90
C PHE A 90 0.43 -20.04 7.30
N TYR A 91 0.75 -18.76 7.37
CA TYR A 91 0.61 -17.92 8.54
C TYR A 91 -0.36 -16.79 8.20
N THR A 92 -1.24 -16.46 9.15
CA THR A 92 -2.16 -15.33 9.00
C THR A 92 -1.89 -14.28 10.06
N GLN A 93 -2.07 -13.02 9.72
CA GLN A 93 -1.89 -11.91 10.64
C GLN A 93 -2.94 -10.84 10.41
N GLU A 94 -3.49 -10.31 11.50
CA GLU A 94 -4.43 -9.20 11.42
C GLU A 94 -3.70 -7.90 11.02
N ARG A 95 -4.31 -7.19 10.08
CA ARG A 95 -3.81 -5.95 9.51
C ARG A 95 -4.95 -4.98 9.25
N MET A 96 -4.62 -3.70 9.18
CA MET A 96 -5.57 -2.62 8.92
C MET A 96 -5.65 -2.29 7.42
N GLY A 97 -6.85 -2.32 6.86
CA GLY A 97 -7.12 -2.11 5.44
C GLY A 97 -7.94 -0.84 5.16
N LEU A 98 -8.80 -0.93 4.14
CA LEU A 98 -9.70 0.14 3.70
C LEU A 98 -10.64 0.57 4.84
N ASP A 99 -10.83 1.88 4.99
CA ASP A 99 -11.65 2.54 6.02
C ASP A 99 -11.28 2.15 7.46
N GLY A 100 -10.04 1.70 7.69
CA GLY A 100 -9.61 1.24 9.00
C GLY A 100 -10.28 -0.08 9.42
N LYS A 101 -10.74 -0.89 8.46
CA LYS A 101 -11.27 -2.22 8.74
C LYS A 101 -10.14 -3.24 8.83
N ALA A 102 -10.17 -4.06 9.87
CA ALA A 102 -9.22 -5.15 10.05
C ALA A 102 -9.50 -6.29 9.07
N PHE A 103 -8.43 -6.92 8.57
CA PHE A 103 -8.48 -8.11 7.74
C PHE A 103 -7.25 -9.00 8.00
N HIS A 104 -7.32 -10.25 7.58
CA HIS A 104 -6.23 -11.21 7.77
C HIS A 104 -5.39 -11.33 6.50
N VAL A 105 -4.11 -10.94 6.55
CA VAL A 105 -3.17 -11.20 5.46
C VAL A 105 -2.73 -12.66 5.48
N LEU A 106 -2.60 -13.26 4.30
CA LEU A 106 -2.07 -14.60 4.12
C LEU A 106 -0.59 -14.55 3.72
N LYS A 107 0.27 -15.29 4.42
CA LYS A 107 1.70 -15.41 4.11
C LYS A 107 2.14 -16.86 4.18
N PHE A 108 3.25 -17.18 3.53
CA PHE A 108 3.98 -18.39 3.89
C PHE A 108 4.63 -18.20 5.24
N ARG A 109 4.64 -19.27 6.04
CA ARG A 109 5.30 -19.25 7.34
C ARG A 109 6.81 -19.20 7.16
N SER A 110 7.40 -18.08 7.57
CA SER A 110 8.85 -17.86 7.56
C SER A 110 9.50 -17.92 8.94
N MET A 111 8.71 -17.92 10.02
CA MET A 111 9.18 -17.96 11.40
C MET A 111 8.72 -19.25 12.10
N ARG A 112 9.38 -19.60 13.20
CA ARG A 112 8.97 -20.72 14.05
C ARG A 112 7.58 -20.43 14.66
N GLU A 113 6.85 -21.49 14.96
CA GLU A 113 5.61 -21.38 15.73
C GLU A 113 5.92 -20.83 17.12
N GLY A 114 5.06 -19.95 17.65
CA GLY A 114 5.29 -19.26 18.92
C GLY A 114 6.35 -18.16 18.88
N ALA A 115 6.79 -17.70 17.69
CA ALA A 115 7.84 -16.68 17.55
C ALA A 115 7.54 -15.34 18.22
N GLU A 116 6.28 -15.03 18.53
CA GLU A 116 5.88 -13.79 19.21
C GLU A 116 5.44 -14.02 20.66
N ASP A 117 5.50 -15.27 21.18
CA ASP A 117 4.94 -15.61 22.51
C ASP A 117 5.67 -14.88 23.65
N GLU A 118 6.99 -14.70 23.52
CA GLU A 118 7.81 -14.04 24.54
C GLU A 118 7.91 -12.52 24.34
N THR A 119 7.84 -12.04 23.08
CA THR A 119 8.15 -10.63 22.75
C THR A 119 6.93 -9.78 22.45
N GLY A 120 5.78 -10.40 22.15
CA GLY A 120 4.62 -9.72 21.60
C GLY A 120 4.89 -9.13 20.20
N PRO A 121 4.05 -8.15 19.77
CA PRO A 121 4.06 -7.60 18.42
C PRO A 121 5.26 -6.67 18.18
N ILE A 122 6.36 -7.22 17.66
CA ILE A 122 7.56 -6.45 17.30
C ILE A 122 7.80 -6.46 15.79
N TRP A 123 8.43 -5.39 15.27
CA TRP A 123 8.95 -5.41 13.91
C TRP A 123 10.08 -6.44 13.77
N ALA A 124 10.01 -7.22 12.71
CA ALA A 124 11.07 -8.16 12.38
C ALA A 124 12.35 -7.40 12.02
N ARG A 125 13.47 -7.83 12.59
CA ARG A 125 14.79 -7.26 12.29
C ARG A 125 15.43 -7.95 11.10
N ASP A 126 16.45 -7.33 10.52
CA ASP A 126 17.31 -8.02 9.56
C ASP A 126 18.02 -9.17 10.26
N ASN A 127 17.99 -10.34 9.62
CA ASN A 127 18.50 -11.61 10.16
C ASN A 127 17.88 -12.03 11.52
N ASP A 128 16.56 -11.85 11.66
CA ASP A 128 15.82 -12.20 12.88
C ASP A 128 15.99 -13.69 13.28
N PRO A 129 16.40 -13.99 14.54
CA PRO A 129 16.66 -15.35 15.00
C PRO A 129 15.41 -16.25 15.01
N ARG A 130 14.22 -15.65 14.96
CA ARG A 130 12.94 -16.37 14.91
C ARG A 130 12.67 -17.01 13.54
N CYS A 131 13.40 -16.62 12.51
CA CYS A 131 13.23 -17.13 11.15
C CYS A 131 13.80 -18.55 11.01
N THR A 132 13.10 -19.40 10.24
CA THR A 132 13.65 -20.70 9.84
C THR A 132 14.68 -20.51 8.71
N PRO A 133 15.59 -21.48 8.44
CA PRO A 133 16.55 -21.36 7.34
C PRO A 133 15.88 -21.10 5.99
N ILE A 134 14.81 -21.85 5.68
CA ILE A 134 13.98 -21.61 4.49
C ILE A 134 13.24 -20.27 4.60
N GLY A 135 12.71 -19.93 5.77
CA GLY A 135 12.03 -18.67 6.01
C GLY A 135 12.89 -17.44 5.76
N ARG A 136 14.20 -17.51 6.06
CA ARG A 136 15.16 -16.45 5.74
C ARG A 136 15.27 -16.25 4.22
N LEU A 137 15.30 -17.34 3.45
CA LEU A 137 15.27 -17.29 1.99
C LEU A 137 13.97 -16.66 1.50
N LEU A 138 12.82 -17.14 1.98
CA LEU A 138 11.51 -16.63 1.57
C LEU A 138 11.40 -15.11 1.81
N ARG A 139 11.81 -14.63 2.99
CA ARG A 139 11.79 -13.20 3.34
C ARG A 139 12.78 -12.36 2.53
N ARG A 140 13.96 -12.92 2.21
CA ARG A 140 14.97 -12.21 1.40
C ARG A 140 14.44 -11.88 0.01
N PHE A 141 13.64 -12.78 -0.55
CA PHE A 141 13.05 -12.65 -1.88
C PHE A 141 11.59 -12.15 -1.85
N ASP A 142 11.08 -11.71 -0.70
CA ASP A 142 9.66 -11.35 -0.48
C ASP A 142 8.68 -12.46 -0.94
N ILE A 143 9.15 -13.72 -1.04
CA ILE A 143 8.36 -14.88 -1.49
C ILE A 143 7.31 -15.26 -0.44
N ASP A 144 7.58 -14.97 0.83
CA ASP A 144 6.63 -15.21 1.91
C ASP A 144 5.33 -14.41 1.76
N GLU A 145 5.34 -13.33 0.97
CA GLU A 145 4.19 -12.45 0.74
C GLU A 145 3.35 -12.86 -0.48
N LEU A 146 3.81 -13.79 -1.31
CA LEU A 146 3.10 -14.20 -2.53
C LEU A 146 1.69 -14.78 -2.28
N PRO A 147 1.39 -15.46 -1.16
CA PRO A 147 0.01 -15.85 -0.84
C PRO A 147 -0.96 -14.66 -0.68
N GLN A 148 -0.48 -13.42 -0.50
CA GLN A 148 -1.35 -12.23 -0.43
C GLN A 148 -2.08 -11.95 -1.74
N PHE A 149 -1.64 -12.50 -2.89
CA PHE A 149 -2.43 -12.42 -4.12
C PHE A 149 -3.83 -13.05 -3.94
N TRP A 150 -3.99 -14.01 -3.02
CA TRP A 150 -5.31 -14.51 -2.64
C TRP A 150 -6.17 -13.45 -1.94
N ASN A 151 -5.59 -12.65 -1.05
CA ASN A 151 -6.28 -11.51 -0.43
C ASN A 151 -6.71 -10.48 -1.46
N VAL A 152 -5.90 -10.27 -2.50
CA VAL A 152 -6.26 -9.38 -3.61
C VAL A 152 -7.43 -9.97 -4.41
N VAL A 153 -7.40 -11.25 -4.78
CA VAL A 153 -8.53 -11.90 -5.47
C VAL A 153 -9.80 -11.88 -4.62
N ARG A 154 -9.71 -12.06 -3.30
CA ARG A 154 -10.84 -11.96 -2.38
C ARG A 154 -11.38 -10.52 -2.23
N GLY A 155 -10.54 -9.54 -2.50
CA GLY A 155 -10.87 -8.12 -2.45
C GLY A 155 -10.53 -7.44 -1.12
N ASP A 156 -9.82 -8.11 -0.22
CA ASP A 156 -9.32 -7.52 1.03
C ASP A 156 -8.17 -6.52 0.76
N MET A 157 -7.39 -6.80 -0.29
CA MET A 157 -6.20 -6.02 -0.68
C MET A 157 -6.25 -5.61 -2.15
N SER A 158 -5.26 -4.81 -2.55
CA SER A 158 -4.91 -4.42 -3.90
C SER A 158 -3.47 -4.87 -4.21
N ILE A 159 -3.09 -5.01 -5.48
CA ILE A 159 -1.68 -5.26 -5.83
C ILE A 159 -0.83 -4.06 -5.42
N VAL A 160 -1.30 -2.86 -5.78
CA VAL A 160 -0.64 -1.58 -5.49
C VAL A 160 -1.46 -0.76 -4.49
N GLY A 161 -0.83 -0.31 -3.40
CA GLY A 161 -1.45 0.50 -2.36
C GLY A 161 -0.53 0.71 -1.16
N PRO A 162 -0.95 1.50 -0.16
CA PRO A 162 -0.22 1.65 1.10
C PRO A 162 -0.04 0.30 1.79
N ARG A 163 1.15 0.03 2.34
CA ARG A 163 1.43 -1.24 2.99
C ARG A 163 0.59 -1.40 4.27
N PRO A 164 -0.11 -2.54 4.46
CA PRO A 164 -0.96 -2.74 5.62
C PRO A 164 -0.17 -2.84 6.93
N GLU A 165 -0.58 -2.09 7.95
CA GLU A 165 0.06 -2.09 9.27
C GLU A 165 -0.77 -2.86 10.31
N ARG A 166 -0.13 -3.37 11.37
CA ARG A 166 -0.86 -4.07 12.45
C ARG A 166 -1.74 -3.07 13.22
N PRO A 167 -2.95 -3.46 13.67
CA PRO A 167 -3.81 -2.58 14.47
C PRO A 167 -3.09 -1.97 15.68
N TYR A 168 -2.26 -2.77 16.37
CA TYR A 168 -1.43 -2.31 17.48
C TYR A 168 -0.58 -1.08 17.15
N PHE A 169 0.10 -1.07 16.00
CA PHE A 169 0.92 0.05 15.58
C PHE A 169 0.09 1.22 15.03
N VAL A 170 -1.02 0.93 14.36
CA VAL A 170 -1.96 1.96 13.89
C VAL A 170 -2.48 2.80 15.06
N ASP A 171 -2.82 2.17 16.19
CA ASP A 171 -3.31 2.87 17.38
C ASP A 171 -2.25 3.81 17.98
N GLN A 172 -0.98 3.43 17.92
CA GLN A 172 0.14 4.27 18.35
C GLN A 172 0.38 5.43 17.38
N PHE A 173 0.35 5.17 16.07
CA PHE A 173 0.72 6.14 15.05
C PHE A 173 -0.37 7.17 14.75
N LYS A 174 -1.65 6.80 14.88
CA LYS A 174 -2.76 7.73 14.58
C LYS A 174 -2.76 8.99 15.45
N HIS A 175 -2.20 8.90 16.66
CA HIS A 175 -2.08 10.03 17.58
C HIS A 175 -0.78 10.82 17.40
N ARG A 176 0.25 10.21 16.81
CA ARG A 176 1.59 10.80 16.68
C ARG A 176 1.79 11.51 15.34
N ILE A 177 1.20 10.99 14.26
CA ILE A 177 1.44 11.48 12.91
C ILE A 177 0.15 12.10 12.36
N PRO A 178 0.15 13.41 12.05
CA PRO A 178 -0.96 14.06 11.38
C PRO A 178 -1.32 13.32 10.10
N GLN A 179 -2.63 13.23 9.80
CA GLN A 179 -3.13 12.63 8.56
C GLN A 179 -2.80 11.13 8.36
N TYR A 180 -2.22 10.45 9.36
CA TYR A 180 -1.88 9.02 9.27
C TYR A 180 -3.05 8.17 8.78
N MET A 181 -4.25 8.45 9.28
CA MET A 181 -5.46 7.68 8.94
C MET A 181 -5.90 7.84 7.48
N LEU A 182 -5.48 8.89 6.78
CA LEU A 182 -5.83 9.07 5.36
C LEU A 182 -5.27 7.96 4.47
N ARG A 183 -4.20 7.27 4.91
CA ARG A 183 -3.66 6.10 4.19
C ARG A 183 -4.66 4.95 4.07
N HIS A 184 -5.66 4.89 4.95
CA HIS A 184 -6.70 3.87 4.96
C HIS A 184 -7.87 4.18 4.02
N LYS A 185 -7.82 5.27 3.24
CA LYS A 185 -8.87 5.61 2.26
C LYS A 185 -8.87 4.75 1.01
N VAL A 186 -7.84 3.94 0.83
CA VAL A 186 -7.71 3.00 -0.29
C VAL A 186 -7.36 1.62 0.27
N LYS A 187 -7.57 0.57 -0.52
CA LYS A 187 -7.17 -0.78 -0.13
C LYS A 187 -5.66 -0.84 0.08
N ALA A 188 -5.26 -1.61 1.08
CA ALA A 188 -3.86 -1.86 1.34
C ALA A 188 -3.23 -2.64 0.18
N GLY A 189 -1.94 -2.37 -0.10
CA GLY A 189 -1.18 -2.96 -1.20
C GLY A 189 -0.22 -4.07 -0.77
N ILE A 190 0.03 -5.01 -1.69
CA ILE A 190 1.20 -5.91 -1.59
C ILE A 190 2.47 -5.07 -1.78
N THR A 191 2.49 -4.24 -2.82
CA THR A 191 3.50 -3.23 -3.10
C THR A 191 2.88 -1.82 -3.11
N GLY A 192 3.71 -0.77 -3.13
CA GLY A 192 3.25 0.61 -3.04
C GLY A 192 4.34 1.63 -3.38
N TRP A 193 3.93 2.89 -3.55
CA TRP A 193 4.84 3.98 -3.92
C TRP A 193 5.94 4.21 -2.87
N ALA A 194 5.58 4.22 -1.59
CA ALA A 194 6.56 4.31 -0.51
C ALA A 194 7.55 3.14 -0.52
N GLN A 195 7.03 1.91 -0.75
CA GLN A 195 7.84 0.70 -0.82
C GLN A 195 8.85 0.72 -1.96
N VAL A 196 8.46 1.14 -3.18
CA VAL A 196 9.41 1.19 -4.30
C VAL A 196 10.45 2.27 -4.10
N ASN A 197 10.12 3.38 -3.42
CA ASN A 197 11.05 4.47 -3.11
C ASN A 197 11.93 4.24 -1.87
N GLY A 198 11.94 3.02 -1.31
CA GLY A 198 12.86 2.65 -0.22
C GLY A 198 12.34 2.94 1.19
N TRP A 199 11.14 3.49 1.34
CA TRP A 199 10.54 3.80 2.65
C TRP A 199 9.88 2.55 3.27
N ARG A 200 10.68 1.53 3.62
CA ARG A 200 10.25 0.23 4.17
C ARG A 200 10.83 -0.03 5.57
N GLY A 201 10.17 -0.89 6.36
CA GLY A 201 10.70 -1.38 7.65
C GLY A 201 10.94 -0.26 8.66
N ASN A 202 12.18 -0.11 9.13
CA ASN A 202 12.59 0.83 10.18
C ASN A 202 12.94 2.25 9.68
N THR A 203 12.66 2.58 8.41
CA THR A 203 12.85 3.94 7.88
C THR A 203 11.87 4.94 8.52
N SER A 204 12.12 6.25 8.32
CA SER A 204 11.18 7.31 8.75
C SER A 204 9.75 6.99 8.34
N LEU A 205 8.87 7.00 9.34
CA LEU A 205 7.45 6.72 9.17
C LEU A 205 6.76 7.91 8.51
N GLU A 206 7.19 9.13 8.81
CA GLU A 206 6.69 10.37 8.24
C GLU A 206 6.89 10.39 6.71
N LYS A 207 8.10 10.04 6.24
CA LYS A 207 8.39 9.92 4.81
C LYS A 207 7.59 8.81 4.14
N ARG A 208 7.35 7.69 4.83
CA ARG A 208 6.47 6.63 4.31
C ARG A 208 5.05 7.14 4.10
N ILE A 209 4.51 7.88 5.08
CA ILE A 209 3.16 8.44 5.01
C ILE A 209 3.06 9.48 3.89
N GLU A 210 4.04 10.37 3.74
CA GLU A 210 4.10 11.33 2.62
C GLU A 210 3.95 10.64 1.25
N TYR A 211 4.67 9.53 1.04
CA TYR A 211 4.61 8.78 -0.21
C TYR A 211 3.31 7.97 -0.36
N ASP A 212 2.75 7.45 0.74
CA ASP A 212 1.45 6.79 0.72
C ASP A 212 0.34 7.79 0.35
N LEU A 213 0.35 9.00 0.92
CA LEU A 213 -0.60 10.07 0.61
C LEU A 213 -0.45 10.55 -0.83
N TYR A 214 0.78 10.74 -1.31
CA TYR A 214 1.04 11.08 -2.71
C TYR A 214 0.41 10.06 -3.67
N TYR A 215 0.58 8.76 -3.39
CA TYR A 215 -0.03 7.71 -4.20
C TYR A 215 -1.56 7.80 -4.21
N ILE A 216 -2.16 8.02 -3.05
CA ILE A 216 -3.61 8.11 -2.90
C ILE A 216 -4.17 9.30 -3.68
N GLU A 217 -3.53 10.46 -3.57
CA GLU A 217 -3.95 11.70 -4.24
C GLU A 217 -3.73 11.67 -5.76
N ASN A 218 -2.68 10.99 -6.22
CA ASN A 218 -2.25 10.98 -7.62
C ASN A 218 -2.47 9.62 -8.29
N TRP A 219 -3.40 8.83 -7.75
CA TRP A 219 -3.65 7.51 -8.31
C TRP A 219 -4.02 7.59 -9.79
N SER A 220 -3.36 6.76 -10.58
CA SER A 220 -3.70 6.51 -11.98
C SER A 220 -3.28 5.09 -12.34
N VAL A 221 -3.88 4.52 -13.38
CA VAL A 221 -3.47 3.21 -13.92
C VAL A 221 -1.99 3.23 -14.32
N GLY A 222 -1.49 4.34 -14.89
CA GLY A 222 -0.08 4.50 -15.24
C GLY A 222 0.85 4.47 -14.03
N LEU A 223 0.43 5.08 -12.91
CA LEU A 223 1.19 5.02 -11.65
C LEU A 223 1.22 3.59 -11.08
N ASP A 224 0.11 2.86 -11.12
CA ASP A 224 0.07 1.45 -10.71
C ASP A 224 1.03 0.60 -11.55
N ILE A 225 1.00 0.73 -12.88
CA ILE A 225 1.92 0.02 -13.79
C ILE A 225 3.38 0.38 -13.48
N LYS A 226 3.67 1.66 -13.29
CA LYS A 226 5.01 2.14 -12.91
C LYS A 226 5.48 1.50 -11.60
N ILE A 227 4.61 1.43 -10.59
CA ILE A 227 4.95 0.82 -9.30
C ILE A 227 5.18 -0.68 -9.45
N MET A 228 4.35 -1.40 -10.19
CA MET A 228 4.54 -2.83 -10.45
C MET A 228 5.87 -3.08 -11.16
N TRP A 229 6.18 -2.31 -12.20
CA TRP A 229 7.45 -2.41 -12.93
C TRP A 229 8.67 -2.13 -12.02
N LEU A 230 8.63 -1.04 -11.25
CA LEU A 230 9.69 -0.71 -10.29
C LEU A 230 9.81 -1.77 -9.18
N THR A 231 8.72 -2.43 -8.80
CA THR A 231 8.73 -3.51 -7.81
C THR A 231 9.51 -4.71 -8.35
N VAL A 232 9.28 -5.10 -9.60
CA VAL A 232 10.03 -6.19 -10.25
C VAL A 232 11.51 -5.80 -10.38
N LEU A 233 11.82 -4.62 -10.93
CA LEU A 233 13.21 -4.18 -11.11
C LEU A 233 13.97 -4.05 -9.79
N ARG A 234 13.41 -3.38 -8.79
CA ARG A 234 14.08 -3.15 -7.50
C ARG A 234 14.07 -4.41 -6.63
N GLY A 235 13.05 -5.26 -6.76
CA GLY A 235 13.04 -6.60 -6.18
C GLY A 235 14.24 -7.40 -6.66
N LEU A 236 14.50 -7.39 -7.97
CA LEU A 236 15.66 -8.04 -8.58
C LEU A 236 17.00 -7.37 -8.20
N GLN A 237 17.06 -6.04 -8.08
CA GLN A 237 18.29 -5.32 -7.73
C GLN A 237 18.72 -5.49 -6.27
N LYS A 238 17.80 -5.77 -5.33
CA LYS A 238 18.16 -6.21 -3.96
C LYS A 238 19.02 -7.48 -3.94
N HIS A 239 19.16 -8.18 -5.07
CA HIS A 239 19.98 -9.39 -5.21
C HIS A 239 21.42 -9.11 -5.66
N ALA A 240 21.78 -7.86 -5.96
CA ALA A 240 23.10 -7.48 -6.49
C ALA A 240 24.09 -6.92 -5.44
N TYR A 241 23.70 -6.89 -4.16
CA TYR A 241 24.55 -6.49 -3.03
C TYR A 241 24.47 -7.51 -1.89
#